data_AF-A0A1G1L7I6-F1
#
_entry.id   AF-A0A1G1L7I6-F1
#
_cell.length_a   1.000
_cell.length_b   1.000
_cell.length_c   1.000
_cell.angle_alpha   90.00
_cell.angle_beta   90.00
_cell.angle_gamma   90.00
#
_symmetry.space_group_name_H-M   'P 1'
#
loop_
_entity.id
_entity.type
_entity.pdbx_description
1 polymer ?
#
loop_
_entity_poly.entity_id
_entity_poly.type
_entity_poly.pdbx_seq_one_letter_code
_entity_poly.pdbx_strand_id
1 'polypeptide(L)'
;MKNNNLLKRVGALGFPLFGAEEYQNADLTLSDMVRSGELRLWEGFPVVLANSAQNGSFSYAKVNRYLKKAFQKSSLVSLVAMSLALYKFFNLKFSWHKELFKALSRNMQKQFDGYLRNLKKDGNLNVAGREMSAHRLKSVFNNYFNQSQAKLNELLSVKDELSLEYSLSQVFSPKQKELFLKKLKREKLTKTEKEYFSRAVKKKVLALANPEMHRLSQKLLE
;
A
#
# COMPACT_ATOMS: atom_id res chain seq x y z
N MET A 1 -32.93 -3.67 2.60
CA MET A 1 -32.10 -2.69 3.34
C MET A 1 -30.72 -3.29 3.58
N LYS A 2 -29.65 -2.66 3.06
CA LYS A 2 -28.35 -3.30 2.80
C LYS A 2 -27.47 -3.48 4.06
N ASN A 3 -26.85 -4.66 4.15
CA ASN A 3 -25.84 -5.08 5.15
C ASN A 3 -24.69 -4.08 5.39
N ASN A 4 -24.42 -3.15 4.46
CA ASN A 4 -23.33 -2.19 4.55
C ASN A 4 -23.42 -1.30 5.80
N ASN A 5 -24.62 -0.99 6.30
CA ASN A 5 -24.79 -0.15 7.48
C ASN A 5 -24.49 -0.91 8.79
N LEU A 6 -24.69 -2.22 8.82
CA LEU A 6 -24.28 -3.05 9.96
C LEU A 6 -22.76 -3.19 9.98
N LEU A 7 -22.14 -3.49 8.83
CA LEU A 7 -20.69 -3.65 8.71
C LEU A 7 -19.91 -2.40 9.12
N LYS A 8 -20.39 -1.20 8.75
CA LYS A 8 -19.78 0.07 9.20
C LYS A 8 -19.91 0.29 10.71
N ARG A 9 -21.07 -0.03 11.30
CA ARG A 9 -21.32 0.14 12.74
C ARG A 9 -20.49 -0.82 13.59
N VAL A 10 -20.35 -2.08 13.17
CA VAL A 10 -19.52 -3.04 13.91
C VAL A 10 -18.03 -2.74 13.78
N GLY A 11 -17.58 -2.25 12.62
CA GLY A 11 -16.21 -1.77 12.44
C GLY A 11 -15.87 -0.58 13.34
N ALA A 12 -16.80 0.38 13.49
CA ALA A 12 -16.64 1.51 14.41
C ALA A 12 -16.62 1.12 15.90
N LEU A 13 -17.12 -0.07 16.24
CA LEU A 13 -17.17 -0.62 17.60
C LEU A 13 -16.05 -1.65 17.87
N GLY A 14 -14.99 -1.66 17.04
CA GLY A 14 -13.80 -2.49 17.29
C GLY A 14 -13.91 -3.92 16.77
N PHE A 15 -14.93 -4.25 15.96
CA PHE A 15 -15.03 -5.51 15.25
C PHE A 15 -14.88 -5.28 13.74
N PRO A 16 -13.64 -5.05 13.25
CA PRO A 16 -13.39 -4.86 11.83
C PRO A 16 -13.62 -6.18 11.12
N LEU A 17 -14.86 -6.44 10.72
CA LEU A 17 -15.15 -7.41 9.70
C LEU A 17 -14.41 -6.94 8.45
N PHE A 18 -13.69 -7.85 7.78
CA PHE A 18 -13.21 -7.66 6.42
C PHE A 18 -14.42 -7.44 5.53
N GLY A 19 -15.00 -6.23 5.58
CA GLY A 19 -16.03 -5.81 4.67
C GLY A 19 -15.44 -6.06 3.30
N ALA A 20 -16.18 -6.78 2.45
CA ALA A 20 -15.85 -6.88 1.05
C ALA A 20 -15.42 -5.48 0.63
N GLU A 21 -14.13 -5.30 0.34
CA GLU A 21 -13.63 -4.03 -0.17
C GLU A 21 -14.57 -3.75 -1.33
N GLU A 22 -15.47 -2.77 -1.17
CA GLU A 22 -16.28 -2.30 -2.28
C GLU A 22 -15.24 -2.05 -3.35
N TYR A 23 -15.26 -2.86 -4.41
CA TYR A 23 -14.17 -2.96 -5.38
C TYR A 23 -13.97 -1.55 -5.93
N GLN A 24 -13.08 -0.79 -5.30
CA GLN A 24 -12.87 0.60 -5.65
C GLN A 24 -12.08 0.50 -6.92
N ASN A 25 -12.79 0.61 -8.04
CA ASN A 25 -12.21 0.56 -9.36
C ASN A 25 -11.29 1.77 -9.49
N ALA A 26 -10.04 1.59 -9.06
CA ALA A 26 -9.04 2.65 -8.98
C ALA A 26 -8.83 3.30 -10.34
N ASP A 27 -8.94 2.51 -11.41
CA ASP A 27 -8.88 3.00 -12.77
C ASP A 27 -10.02 3.99 -13.08
N LEU A 28 -11.25 3.66 -12.68
CA LEU A 28 -12.40 4.55 -12.83
C LEU A 28 -12.24 5.81 -11.96
N THR A 29 -11.83 5.66 -10.70
CA THR A 29 -11.59 6.80 -9.79
C THR A 29 -10.54 7.76 -10.34
N LEU A 30 -9.39 7.26 -10.79
CA LEU A 30 -8.35 8.09 -11.39
C LEU A 30 -8.85 8.76 -12.67
N SER A 31 -9.66 8.05 -13.49
CA SER A 31 -10.27 8.66 -14.67
C SER A 31 -11.23 9.79 -14.28
N ASP A 32 -12.01 9.64 -13.22
CA ASP A 32 -12.97 10.64 -12.74
C ASP A 32 -12.27 11.86 -12.17
N MET A 33 -11.14 11.68 -11.47
CA MET A 33 -10.28 12.78 -11.02
C MET A 33 -9.73 13.57 -12.21
N VAL A 34 -9.35 12.90 -13.30
CA VAL A 34 -8.91 13.59 -14.53
C VAL A 34 -10.07 14.33 -15.19
N ARG A 35 -11.26 13.72 -15.27
CA ARG A 35 -12.45 14.31 -15.90
C ARG A 35 -12.98 15.53 -15.16
N SER A 36 -12.93 15.52 -13.83
CA SER A 36 -13.46 16.61 -13.02
C SER A 36 -12.78 17.94 -13.29
N GLY A 37 -11.47 17.91 -13.59
CA GLY A 37 -10.66 19.13 -13.71
C GLY A 37 -10.53 19.89 -12.39
N GLU A 38 -10.97 19.32 -11.27
CA GLU A 38 -10.95 19.97 -9.98
C GLU A 38 -9.52 19.99 -9.41
N LEU A 39 -9.01 21.20 -9.17
CA LEU A 39 -7.64 21.43 -8.71
C LEU A 39 -7.31 20.64 -7.44
N ARG A 40 -8.22 20.61 -6.47
CA ARG A 40 -8.04 19.85 -5.22
C ARG A 40 -7.92 18.34 -5.46
N LEU A 41 -8.70 17.80 -6.40
CA LEU A 41 -8.60 16.38 -6.76
C LEU A 41 -7.30 16.11 -7.51
N TRP A 42 -6.85 17.03 -8.37
CA TRP A 42 -5.57 16.89 -9.07
C TRP A 42 -4.38 16.92 -8.11
N GLU A 43 -4.46 17.66 -7.01
CA GLU A 43 -3.45 17.64 -5.94
C GLU A 43 -3.43 16.34 -5.15
N GLY A 44 -4.60 15.70 -5.00
CA GLY A 44 -4.71 14.36 -4.42
C GLY A 44 -4.34 13.23 -5.39
N PHE A 45 -4.23 13.51 -6.69
CA PHE A 45 -3.97 12.49 -7.72
C PHE A 45 -2.70 11.67 -7.46
N PRO A 46 -1.55 12.25 -7.05
CA PRO A 46 -0.36 11.46 -6.75
C PRO A 46 -0.55 10.48 -5.58
N VAL A 47 -1.42 10.78 -4.62
CA VAL A 47 -1.69 9.87 -3.49
C VAL A 47 -2.48 8.67 -3.99
N VAL A 48 -3.56 8.90 -4.73
CA VAL A 48 -4.41 7.84 -5.27
C VAL A 48 -3.65 6.96 -6.26
N LEU A 49 -2.82 7.57 -7.11
CA LEU A 49 -1.97 6.84 -8.06
C LEU A 49 -0.96 5.94 -7.32
N ALA A 50 -0.26 6.46 -6.31
CA ALA A 50 0.73 5.67 -5.58
C ALA A 50 0.10 4.47 -4.89
N ASN A 51 -1.02 4.68 -4.18
CA ASN A 51 -1.70 3.63 -3.42
C ASN A 51 -2.32 2.56 -4.33
N SER A 52 -2.96 2.96 -5.43
CA SER A 52 -3.57 2.02 -6.38
C SER A 52 -2.52 1.22 -7.16
N ALA A 53 -1.42 1.84 -7.58
CA ALA A 53 -0.32 1.15 -8.24
C ALA A 53 0.40 0.17 -7.30
N GLN A 54 0.59 0.54 -6.04
CA GLN A 54 1.22 -0.34 -5.05
C GLN A 54 0.35 -1.56 -4.69
N ASN A 55 -0.97 -1.41 -4.69
CA ASN A 55 -1.92 -2.50 -4.43
C ASN A 55 -2.29 -3.30 -5.69
N GLY A 56 -1.64 -3.04 -6.84
CA GLY A 56 -1.87 -3.76 -8.10
C GLY A 56 -3.23 -3.49 -8.75
N SER A 57 -3.98 -2.48 -8.30
CA SER A 57 -5.32 -2.16 -8.79
C SER A 57 -5.36 -1.09 -9.89
N PHE A 58 -4.19 -0.55 -10.27
CA PHE A 58 -4.04 0.46 -11.31
C PHE A 58 -3.52 -0.11 -12.64
N SER A 59 -4.13 0.34 -13.74
CA SER A 59 -3.69 0.13 -15.10
C SER A 59 -3.83 1.41 -15.92
N TYR A 60 -2.71 2.01 -16.31
CA TYR A 60 -2.68 3.20 -17.17
C TYR A 60 -3.52 3.02 -18.45
N ALA A 61 -3.46 1.84 -19.07
CA ALA A 61 -4.22 1.53 -20.28
C ALA A 61 -5.74 1.58 -20.03
N LYS A 62 -6.21 1.06 -18.89
CA LYS A 62 -7.65 1.09 -18.52
C LYS A 62 -8.11 2.52 -18.21
N VAL A 63 -7.35 3.28 -17.43
CA VAL A 63 -7.65 4.71 -17.19
C VAL A 63 -7.75 5.48 -18.50
N ASN A 64 -6.79 5.31 -19.40
CA ASN A 64 -6.78 5.98 -20.70
C ASN A 64 -7.98 5.57 -21.59
N ARG A 65 -8.52 4.36 -21.45
CA ARG A 65 -9.73 3.91 -22.16
C ARG A 65 -11.00 4.56 -21.63
N TYR A 66 -11.09 4.82 -20.32
CA TYR A 66 -12.24 5.54 -19.75
C TYR A 66 -12.30 7.01 -20.19
N LEU A 67 -11.16 7.61 -20.52
CA LEU A 67 -11.07 8.98 -21.00
C LEU A 67 -11.38 9.06 -22.50
N LYS A 68 -12.53 9.64 -22.87
CA LYS A 68 -12.96 9.74 -24.27
C LYS A 68 -12.36 10.94 -25.01
N LYS A 69 -12.18 12.08 -24.31
CA LYS A 69 -11.75 13.34 -24.93
C LYS A 69 -10.22 13.43 -25.01
N ALA A 70 -9.69 13.96 -26.11
CA ALA A 70 -8.24 14.13 -26.32
C ALA A 70 -7.59 14.98 -25.22
N PHE A 71 -8.25 16.08 -24.82
CA PHE A 71 -7.77 16.93 -23.72
C PHE A 71 -7.65 16.15 -22.40
N GLN A 72 -8.62 15.28 -22.07
CA GLN A 72 -8.56 14.47 -20.84
C GLN A 72 -7.38 13.49 -20.86
N LYS A 73 -7.10 12.86 -22.00
CA LYS A 73 -5.93 11.99 -22.15
C LYS A 73 -4.62 12.76 -21.97
N SER A 74 -4.55 13.99 -22.49
CA SER A 74 -3.40 14.89 -22.27
C SER A 74 -3.28 15.33 -20.80
N SER A 75 -4.40 15.53 -20.11
CA SER A 75 -4.41 15.83 -18.67
C SER A 75 -3.92 14.65 -17.83
N LEU A 76 -4.34 13.42 -18.16
CA LEU A 76 -3.81 12.21 -17.53
C LEU A 76 -2.28 12.12 -17.67
N VAL A 77 -1.77 12.39 -18.87
CA VAL A 77 -0.32 12.43 -19.12
C VAL A 77 0.35 13.46 -18.20
N SER A 78 -0.16 14.69 -18.17
CA SER A 78 0.43 15.75 -17.34
C SER A 78 0.41 15.40 -15.84
N LEU A 79 -0.69 14.81 -15.35
CA LEU A 79 -0.86 14.40 -13.96
C LEU A 79 0.05 13.24 -13.57
N VAL A 80 0.21 12.24 -14.44
CA VAL A 80 1.16 11.14 -14.20
C VAL A 80 2.58 11.68 -14.17
N ALA A 81 2.98 12.53 -15.11
CA ALA A 81 4.32 13.14 -15.12
C ALA A 81 4.60 13.96 -13.86
N MET A 82 3.63 14.76 -13.41
CA MET A 82 3.71 15.52 -12.16
C MET A 82 3.87 14.58 -10.96
N SER A 83 3.07 13.52 -10.89
CA SER A 83 3.12 12.55 -9.79
C SER A 83 4.49 11.87 -9.71
N LEU A 84 5.04 11.43 -10.84
CA LEU A 84 6.37 10.83 -10.89
C LEU A 84 7.47 11.81 -10.46
N ALA A 85 7.37 13.07 -10.87
CA ALA A 85 8.32 14.11 -10.44
C ALA A 85 8.24 14.34 -8.92
N LEU A 86 7.03 14.31 -8.35
CA LEU A 86 6.79 14.43 -6.92
C LEU A 86 7.39 13.26 -6.14
N TYR A 87 7.19 12.02 -6.61
CA TYR A 87 7.80 10.84 -5.99
C TYR A 87 9.33 10.91 -6.02
N LYS A 88 9.91 11.35 -7.14
CA LYS A 88 11.36 11.56 -7.25
C LYS A 88 11.85 12.66 -6.31
N PHE A 89 11.10 13.75 -6.15
CA PHE A 89 11.42 14.82 -5.19
C PHE A 89 11.48 14.30 -3.76
N PHE A 90 10.52 13.47 -3.34
CA PHE A 90 10.52 12.82 -2.01
C PHE A 90 11.42 11.59 -1.91
N ASN A 91 12.21 11.27 -2.94
CA ASN A 91 13.09 10.10 -3.00
C ASN A 91 12.35 8.76 -2.77
N LEU A 92 11.08 8.67 -3.17
CA LEU A 92 10.27 7.47 -3.05
C LEU A 92 10.64 6.46 -4.14
N LYS A 93 10.79 5.20 -3.75
CA LYS A 93 11.15 4.10 -4.65
C LYS A 93 9.96 3.15 -4.76
N PHE A 94 9.35 3.12 -5.94
CA PHE A 94 8.29 2.17 -6.29
C PHE A 94 8.78 1.19 -7.35
N SER A 95 8.45 -0.09 -7.20
CA SER A 95 8.78 -1.14 -8.18
C SER A 95 8.16 -0.86 -9.56
N TRP A 96 6.91 -0.36 -9.58
CA TRP A 96 6.14 -0.06 -10.79
C TRP A 96 6.56 1.24 -11.50
N HIS A 97 7.31 2.14 -10.86
CA HIS A 97 7.63 3.46 -11.42
C HIS A 97 8.41 3.35 -12.75
N LYS A 98 9.36 2.41 -12.85
CA LYS A 98 10.20 2.26 -14.05
C LYS A 98 9.38 1.85 -15.28
N GLU A 99 8.43 0.94 -15.11
CA GLU A 99 7.57 0.48 -16.20
C GLU A 99 6.60 1.57 -16.63
N LEU A 100 5.99 2.26 -15.65
CA LEU A 100 5.13 3.40 -15.94
C LEU A 100 5.90 4.51 -16.66
N PHE A 101 7.15 4.79 -16.26
CA PHE A 101 8.01 5.80 -16.91
C PHE A 101 8.42 5.40 -18.33
N LYS A 102 8.62 4.09 -18.60
CA LYS A 102 8.93 3.59 -19.96
C LYS A 102 7.73 3.71 -20.92
N ALA A 103 6.51 3.62 -20.40
CA ALA A 103 5.29 3.81 -21.20
C ALA A 103 5.06 5.27 -21.64
N LEU A 104 5.96 6.20 -21.28
CA LEU A 104 5.80 7.64 -21.50
C LEU A 104 6.45 8.13 -22.79
N SER A 105 5.82 9.11 -23.44
CA SER A 105 6.35 9.76 -24.64
C SER A 105 7.47 10.76 -24.31
N ARG A 106 8.30 11.13 -25.32
CA ARG A 106 9.36 12.16 -25.16
C ARG A 106 8.84 13.51 -24.66
N ASN A 107 7.61 13.89 -25.01
CA ASN A 107 7.01 15.15 -24.56
C ASN A 107 6.78 15.15 -23.03
N MET A 108 6.40 13.99 -22.49
CA MET A 108 6.15 13.80 -21.07
C MET A 108 7.43 13.85 -20.23
N GLN A 109 8.57 13.41 -20.79
CA GLN A 109 9.88 13.53 -20.13
C GLN A 109 10.25 15.01 -19.92
N LYS A 110 10.01 15.87 -20.93
CA LYS A 110 10.24 17.31 -20.79
C LYS A 110 9.37 17.93 -19.70
N GLN A 111 8.09 17.53 -19.63
CA GLN A 111 7.17 17.97 -18.57
C GLN A 111 7.65 17.51 -17.19
N PHE A 112 8.04 16.24 -17.06
CA PHE A 112 8.59 15.67 -15.83
C PHE A 112 9.78 16.47 -15.31
N ASP A 113 10.77 16.77 -16.16
CA ASP A 113 11.94 17.55 -15.75
C ASP A 113 11.57 18.98 -15.34
N GLY A 114 10.61 19.59 -16.04
CA GLY A 114 10.04 20.89 -15.69
C GLY A 114 9.39 20.88 -14.31
N TYR A 115 8.51 19.91 -14.05
CA TYR A 115 7.86 19.74 -12.75
C TYR A 115 8.87 19.49 -11.63
N LEU A 116 9.88 18.63 -11.86
CA LEU A 116 10.91 18.37 -10.86
C LEU A 116 11.72 19.62 -10.52
N ARG A 117 12.03 20.48 -11.50
CA ARG A 117 12.69 21.76 -11.24
C ARG A 117 11.81 22.71 -10.41
N ASN A 118 10.52 22.80 -10.75
CA ASN A 118 9.60 23.69 -10.04
C ASN A 118 9.34 23.20 -8.60
N LEU A 119 9.23 21.89 -8.38
CA LEU A 119 9.13 21.30 -7.05
C LEU A 119 10.33 21.64 -6.15
N LYS A 120 11.55 21.59 -6.72
CA LYS A 120 12.79 21.95 -6.02
C LYS A 120 12.88 23.44 -5.66
N LYS A 121 12.35 24.31 -6.52
CA LYS A 121 12.33 25.76 -6.32
C LYS A 121 11.09 26.28 -5.58
N ASP A 122 10.20 25.38 -5.20
CA ASP A 122 8.87 25.69 -4.67
C ASP A 122 8.02 26.63 -5.57
N GLY A 123 8.25 26.57 -6.88
CA GLY A 123 7.55 27.37 -7.87
C GLY A 123 6.23 26.75 -8.33
N ASN A 124 5.42 27.53 -9.04
CA ASN A 124 4.16 27.02 -9.59
C ASN A 124 4.40 26.03 -10.75
N LEU A 125 3.56 25.00 -10.84
CA LEU A 125 3.53 24.01 -11.90
C LEU A 125 2.36 24.31 -12.83
N ASN A 126 2.59 24.32 -14.14
CA ASN A 126 1.50 24.34 -15.11
C ASN A 126 1.18 22.90 -15.53
N VAL A 127 0.12 22.34 -14.96
CA VAL A 127 -0.32 20.96 -15.20
C VAL A 127 -1.57 21.01 -16.06
N ALA A 128 -1.46 20.53 -17.31
CA ALA A 128 -2.55 20.52 -18.29
C ALA A 128 -3.27 21.88 -18.45
N GLY A 129 -2.51 22.98 -18.46
CA GLY A 129 -3.04 24.33 -18.61
C GLY A 129 -3.53 24.96 -17.29
N ARG A 130 -3.35 24.30 -16.14
CA ARG A 130 -3.74 24.82 -14.83
C ARG A 130 -2.52 25.08 -13.97
N GLU A 131 -2.51 26.22 -13.32
CA GLU A 131 -1.45 26.57 -12.38
C GLU A 131 -1.70 25.90 -11.01
N MET A 132 -0.67 25.26 -10.47
CA MET A 132 -0.68 24.54 -9.21
C MET A 132 0.51 24.97 -8.36
N SER A 133 0.31 25.17 -7.06
CA SER A 133 1.42 25.49 -6.15
C SER A 133 2.22 24.23 -5.81
N ALA A 134 3.54 24.25 -6.00
CA ALA A 134 4.42 23.17 -5.54
C ALA A 134 4.30 22.96 -4.03
N HIS A 135 4.20 24.04 -3.27
CA HIS A 135 4.06 24.00 -1.83
C HIS A 135 2.81 23.23 -1.40
N ARG A 136 1.66 23.61 -1.96
CA ARG A 136 0.37 22.96 -1.65
C ARG A 136 0.37 21.49 -2.08
N LEU A 137 0.89 21.18 -3.28
CA LEU A 137 1.00 19.82 -3.78
C LEU A 137 1.85 18.93 -2.85
N LYS A 138 3.03 19.41 -2.43
CA LYS A 138 3.89 18.70 -1.47
C LYS A 138 3.20 18.47 -0.14
N SER A 139 2.54 19.51 0.41
CA SER A 139 1.83 19.44 1.69
C SER A 139 0.69 18.43 1.64
N VAL A 140 -0.18 18.50 0.64
CA VAL A 140 -1.27 17.54 0.41
C VAL A 140 -0.72 16.12 0.31
N PHE A 141 0.29 15.92 -0.53
CA PHE A 141 0.88 14.59 -0.68
C PHE A 141 1.46 14.06 0.63
N ASN A 142 2.26 14.84 1.36
CA ASN A 142 2.86 14.41 2.62
C ASN A 142 1.80 14.06 3.68
N ASN A 143 0.74 14.88 3.79
CA ASN A 143 -0.32 14.68 4.77
C ASN A 143 -1.09 13.37 4.52
N TYR A 144 -1.52 13.15 3.28
CA TYR A 144 -2.37 11.99 2.96
C TYR A 144 -1.59 10.71 2.69
N PHE A 145 -0.39 10.80 2.10
CA PHE A 145 0.43 9.63 1.81
C PHE A 145 0.95 8.97 3.10
N ASN A 146 1.42 9.75 4.06
CA ASN A 146 1.89 9.23 5.36
C ASN A 146 0.75 8.59 6.17
N GLN A 147 -0.43 9.21 6.18
CA GLN A 147 -1.63 8.62 6.81
C GLN A 147 -2.02 7.30 6.15
N SER A 148 -1.95 7.21 4.81
CA SER A 148 -2.27 5.98 4.09
C SER A 148 -1.25 4.87 4.31
N GLN A 149 0.05 5.18 4.42
CA GLN A 149 1.07 4.19 4.77
C GLN A 149 0.95 3.70 6.21
N ALA A 150 0.69 4.58 7.17
CA ALA A 150 0.48 4.17 8.56
C ALA A 150 -0.68 3.18 8.68
N LYS A 151 -1.81 3.47 8.02
CA LYS A 151 -2.98 2.61 7.99
C LYS A 151 -2.74 1.31 7.20
N LEU A 152 -2.02 1.35 6.08
CA LEU A 152 -1.67 0.15 5.33
C LEU A 152 -0.73 -0.75 6.13
N ASN A 153 0.28 -0.19 6.80
CA ASN A 153 1.19 -0.94 7.65
C ASN A 153 0.48 -1.54 8.85
N GLU A 154 -0.50 -0.85 9.43
CA GLU A 154 -1.38 -1.37 10.48
C GLU A 154 -2.27 -2.52 9.97
N LEU A 155 -2.84 -2.40 8.77
CA LEU A 155 -3.63 -3.48 8.16
C LEU A 155 -2.77 -4.68 7.75
N LEU A 156 -1.55 -4.43 7.25
CA LEU A 156 -0.58 -5.47 6.95
C LEU A 156 -0.08 -6.15 8.22
N SER A 157 0.15 -5.42 9.32
CA SER A 157 0.53 -6.04 10.60
C SER A 157 -0.59 -6.92 11.14
N VAL A 158 -1.85 -6.51 11.03
CA VAL A 158 -3.01 -7.36 11.41
C VAL A 158 -3.08 -8.61 10.52
N LYS A 159 -2.83 -8.48 9.22
CA LYS A 159 -2.81 -9.62 8.29
C LYS A 159 -1.63 -10.57 8.57
N ASP A 160 -0.46 -10.03 8.87
CA ASP A 160 0.73 -10.81 9.22
C ASP A 160 0.57 -11.50 10.58
N GLU A 161 -0.08 -10.84 11.55
CA GLU A 161 -0.47 -11.45 12.82
C GLU A 161 -1.46 -12.61 12.61
N LEU A 162 -2.45 -12.47 11.73
CA LEU A 162 -3.40 -13.54 11.40
C LEU A 162 -2.75 -14.70 10.62
N SER A 163 -1.83 -14.39 9.70
CA SER A 163 -1.04 -15.38 8.96
C SER A 163 -0.09 -16.15 9.88
N LEU A 164 0.56 -15.44 10.79
CA LEU A 164 1.41 -16.03 11.81
C LEU A 164 0.59 -16.90 12.77
N GLU A 165 -0.56 -16.42 13.23
CA GLU A 165 -1.45 -17.16 14.12
C GLU A 165 -1.95 -18.45 13.48
N TYR A 166 -2.30 -18.42 12.20
CA TYR A 166 -2.66 -19.60 11.42
C TYR A 166 -1.48 -20.58 11.33
N SER A 167 -0.30 -20.10 10.95
CA SER A 167 0.90 -20.92 10.81
C SER A 167 1.34 -21.55 12.14
N LEU A 168 1.28 -20.79 13.24
CA LEU A 168 1.55 -21.29 14.59
C LEU A 168 0.55 -22.39 14.98
N SER A 169 -0.71 -22.27 14.57
CA SER A 169 -1.75 -23.27 14.87
C SER A 169 -1.58 -24.58 14.09
N GLN A 170 -0.89 -24.56 12.94
CA GLN A 170 -0.52 -25.78 12.22
C GLN A 170 0.59 -26.57 12.93
N VAL A 171 1.47 -25.89 13.67
CA VAL A 171 2.65 -26.50 14.28
C VAL A 171 2.49 -26.75 15.78
N PHE A 172 1.74 -25.90 16.47
CA PHE A 172 1.60 -25.91 17.93
C PHE A 172 0.15 -26.10 18.34
N SER A 173 -0.06 -26.97 19.35
CA SER A 173 -1.36 -27.01 20.04
C SER A 173 -1.60 -25.70 20.81
N PRO A 174 -2.85 -25.39 21.20
CA PRO A 174 -3.18 -24.14 21.90
C PRO A 174 -2.26 -23.87 23.10
N LYS A 175 -2.01 -24.89 23.95
CA LYS A 175 -1.13 -24.75 25.11
C LYS A 175 0.35 -24.55 24.72
N GLN A 176 0.81 -25.19 23.65
CA GLN A 176 2.19 -25.03 23.17
C GLN A 176 2.42 -23.64 22.60
N LYS A 177 1.44 -23.10 21.87
CA LYS A 177 1.45 -21.75 21.31
C LYS A 177 1.45 -20.69 22.41
N GLU A 178 0.64 -20.87 23.46
CA GLU A 178 0.67 -20.00 24.65
C GLU A 178 2.08 -19.94 25.25
N LEU A 179 2.73 -21.10 25.45
CA LEU A 179 4.08 -21.16 26.02
C LEU A 179 5.16 -20.58 25.08
N PHE A 180 5.01 -20.75 23.77
CA PHE A 180 5.87 -20.12 22.76
C PHE A 180 5.80 -18.60 22.85
N LEU A 181 4.58 -18.04 22.88
CA LEU A 181 4.35 -16.60 22.98
C LEU A 181 4.81 -16.02 24.32
N LYS A 182 4.51 -16.69 25.44
CA LYS A 182 5.04 -16.32 26.77
C LYS A 182 6.55 -16.22 26.77
N LYS A 183 7.24 -17.19 26.15
CA LYS A 183 8.71 -17.19 26.08
C LYS A 183 9.25 -16.08 25.18
N LEU A 184 8.60 -15.81 24.05
CA LEU A 184 8.94 -14.71 23.13
C LEU A 184 8.81 -13.35 23.81
N LYS A 185 7.74 -13.16 24.61
CA LYS A 185 7.46 -11.94 25.41
C LYS A 185 8.29 -11.83 26.69
N ARG A 186 9.21 -12.78 26.94
CA ARG A 186 10.05 -12.87 28.15
C ARG A 186 9.25 -12.97 29.46
N GLU A 187 8.04 -13.50 29.41
CA GLU A 187 7.21 -13.75 30.60
C GLU A 187 7.78 -14.91 31.44
N LYS A 188 7.52 -14.89 32.76
CA LYS A 188 7.97 -15.94 33.67
C LYS A 188 7.12 -17.20 33.47
N LEU A 189 7.76 -18.29 33.07
CA LEU A 189 7.14 -19.62 33.05
C LEU A 189 7.19 -20.26 34.45
N THR A 190 6.10 -20.88 34.88
CA THR A 190 6.04 -21.71 36.08
C THR A 190 6.89 -22.98 35.93
N LYS A 191 7.10 -23.73 37.03
CA LYS A 191 7.91 -24.96 37.02
C LYS A 191 7.39 -25.98 36.01
N THR A 192 6.08 -26.22 36.00
CA THR A 192 5.41 -27.16 35.10
C THR A 192 5.42 -26.68 33.64
N GLU A 193 5.24 -25.37 33.42
CA GLU A 193 5.33 -24.79 32.07
C GLU A 193 6.74 -24.84 31.50
N LYS A 194 7.79 -24.66 32.32
CA LYS A 194 9.19 -24.84 31.90
C LYS A 194 9.48 -26.27 31.47
N GLU A 195 8.98 -27.25 32.21
CA GLU A 195 9.11 -28.66 31.87
C GLU A 195 8.38 -28.97 30.57
N TYR A 196 7.13 -28.52 30.42
CA TYR A 196 6.33 -28.74 29.22
C TYR A 196 6.94 -28.04 27.99
N PHE A 197 7.42 -26.81 28.15
CA PHE A 197 8.16 -26.09 27.11
C PHE A 197 9.38 -26.88 26.67
N SER A 198 10.18 -27.39 27.61
CA SER A 198 11.41 -28.10 27.30
C SER A 198 11.16 -29.43 26.59
N ARG A 199 10.11 -30.16 26.98
CA ARG A 199 9.79 -31.48 26.40
C ARG A 199 9.13 -31.39 25.03
N ALA A 200 8.19 -30.46 24.85
CA ALA A 200 7.32 -30.43 23.68
C ALA A 200 7.57 -29.24 22.74
N VAL A 201 7.72 -28.02 23.28
CA VAL A 201 7.80 -26.79 22.48
C VAL A 201 9.21 -26.57 21.94
N LYS A 202 10.25 -26.76 22.77
CA LYS A 202 11.64 -26.47 22.43
C LYS A 202 12.12 -27.23 21.20
N LYS A 203 11.76 -28.51 21.06
CA LYS A 203 12.17 -29.35 19.92
C LYS A 203 11.61 -28.81 18.59
N LYS A 204 10.34 -28.39 18.59
CA LYS A 204 9.69 -27.78 17.42
C LYS A 204 10.32 -26.44 17.07
N VAL A 205 10.62 -25.60 18.06
CA VAL A 205 11.32 -24.31 17.84
C VAL A 205 12.72 -24.52 17.26
N LEU A 206 13.49 -25.48 17.79
CA LEU A 206 14.81 -25.81 17.25
C LEU A 206 14.74 -26.30 15.80
N ALA A 207 13.72 -27.09 15.48
CA ALA A 207 13.48 -27.56 14.11
C ALA A 207 13.16 -26.38 13.19
N LEU A 208 12.20 -25.52 13.56
CA LEU A 208 11.84 -24.33 12.79
C LEU A 208 13.01 -23.33 12.62
N ALA A 209 13.93 -23.29 13.58
CA ALA A 209 15.12 -22.46 13.53
C ALA A 209 16.25 -23.05 12.65
N ASN A 210 16.11 -24.27 12.13
CA ASN A 210 17.11 -24.89 11.28
C ASN A 210 17.02 -24.33 9.83
N PRO A 211 18.06 -23.63 9.34
CA PRO A 211 18.02 -23.00 8.01
C PRO A 211 17.89 -23.99 6.85
N GLU A 212 18.52 -25.16 6.96
CA GLU A 212 18.44 -26.19 5.91
C GLU A 212 17.03 -26.79 5.83
N MET A 213 16.38 -27.04 6.97
CA MET A 213 15.00 -27.53 6.98
C MET A 213 14.03 -26.49 6.39
N HIS A 214 14.25 -25.20 6.65
CA HIS A 214 13.50 -24.12 6.02
C HIS A 214 13.66 -24.15 4.49
N ARG A 215 14.91 -24.23 4.00
CA ARG A 215 15.23 -24.30 2.56
C ARG A 215 14.58 -25.51 1.87
N LEU A 216 14.62 -26.69 2.51
CA LEU A 216 14.00 -27.90 1.99
C LEU A 216 12.47 -27.78 1.94
N SER A 217 11.85 -27.21 2.97
CA SER A 217 10.41 -26.96 3.00
C SER A 217 9.95 -26.03 1.89
N GLN A 218 10.73 -24.98 1.58
CA GLN A 218 10.45 -24.07 0.46
C GLN A 218 10.45 -24.78 -0.89
N LYS A 219 11.46 -25.62 -1.15
CA LYS A 219 11.56 -26.39 -2.40
C LYS A 219 10.42 -27.37 -2.63
N LEU A 220 9.76 -27.83 -1.57
CA LEU A 220 8.60 -28.74 -1.68
C LEU A 220 7.29 -28.01 -2.03
N LEU A 221 7.27 -26.68 -1.96
CA LEU A 221 6.11 -25.83 -2.24
C LEU A 221 6.24 -25.08 -3.58
N GLU A 222 7.37 -25.22 -4.26
CA GLU A 222 7.60 -24.79 -5.66
C GLU A 222 7.06 -25.84 -6.65
#